data_AF-A0A1C5AMU2-F1
#
_entry.id   AF-A0A1C5AMU2-F1
#
_cell.length_a   1.000
_cell.length_b   1.000
_cell.length_c   1.000
_cell.angle_alpha   90.00
_cell.angle_beta   90.00
_cell.angle_gamma   90.00
#
_symmetry.space_group_name_H-M   'P 1'
#
loop_
_entity.id
_entity.type
_entity.pdbx_description
1 polymer ?
#
loop_
_entity_poly.entity_id
_entity_poly.type
_entity_poly.pdbx_seq_one_letter_code
_entity_poly.pdbx_strand_id
1 'polypeptide(L)'
;MRTRRGLVGLAFGVALFATGCGGGDGPSLAGTWVMAENGSRTMTVRDDGSLSASVGVSCTGATKSQGKRAYRFEFDCGITRYSLDGSLSADGKNLTMKDPSTDQNAVWNRK
;
A
#
# COMPACT_ATOMS: atom_id res chain seq x y z
N MET A 1 -8.41 0.86 -64.94
CA MET A 1 -6.93 0.85 -65.06
C MET A 1 -6.33 1.86 -64.07
N ARG A 2 -5.37 1.41 -63.24
CA ARG A 2 -4.32 2.16 -62.47
C ARG A 2 -4.81 3.18 -61.43
N THR A 3 -4.86 2.87 -60.14
CA THR A 3 -3.78 2.78 -59.11
C THR A 3 -3.02 4.08 -58.84
N ARG A 4 -3.11 4.60 -57.60
CA ARG A 4 -2.09 5.28 -56.76
C ARG A 4 -2.76 5.73 -55.44
N ARG A 5 -2.93 4.87 -54.44
CA ARG A 5 -2.09 4.74 -53.22
C ARG A 5 -1.24 5.99 -52.91
N GLY A 6 -1.75 6.84 -52.02
CA GLY A 6 -0.96 7.74 -51.19
C GLY A 6 -1.10 7.30 -49.74
N LEU A 7 -0.07 6.61 -49.23
CA LEU A 7 0.11 6.35 -47.80
C LEU A 7 0.50 7.68 -47.14
N VAL A 8 -0.33 8.18 -46.23
CA VAL A 8 0.11 9.12 -45.19
C VAL A 8 0.09 8.32 -43.89
N GLY A 9 1.29 8.05 -43.39
CA GLY A 9 1.51 7.51 -42.06
C GLY A 9 1.31 8.56 -40.97
N LEU A 10 1.64 8.14 -39.74
CA LEU A 10 1.48 8.81 -38.44
C LEU A 10 0.13 8.47 -37.78
N ALA A 11 0.05 7.96 -36.57
CA ALA A 11 1.01 7.92 -35.48
C ALA A 11 0.76 6.71 -34.57
N PHE A 12 1.82 6.29 -33.88
CA PHE A 12 1.80 5.47 -32.68
C PHE A 12 0.76 6.01 -31.69
N GLY A 13 -0.42 5.42 -31.66
CA GLY A 13 -1.33 5.53 -30.53
C GLY A 13 -0.88 4.53 -29.48
N VAL A 14 0.06 4.95 -28.61
CA VAL A 14 0.31 4.26 -27.35
C VAL A 14 -1.02 4.26 -26.59
N ALA A 15 -1.72 3.12 -26.62
CA ALA A 15 -2.88 2.92 -25.78
C ALA A 15 -2.39 2.97 -24.34
N LEU A 16 -2.67 4.10 -23.68
CA LEU A 16 -2.56 4.27 -22.25
C LEU A 16 -3.26 3.07 -21.61
N PHE A 17 -2.49 2.23 -20.92
CA PHE A 17 -3.03 1.35 -19.90
C PHE A 17 -3.64 2.27 -18.85
N ALA A 18 -4.93 2.59 -19.00
CA ALA A 18 -5.76 3.00 -17.91
C ALA A 18 -5.86 1.79 -16.98
N THR A 19 -4.85 1.61 -16.13
CA THR A 19 -5.02 0.87 -14.88
C THR A 19 -6.11 1.61 -14.14
N GLY A 20 -7.32 1.07 -14.21
CA GLY A 20 -8.49 1.63 -13.55
C GLY A 20 -8.13 1.93 -12.11
N CYS A 21 -8.08 3.23 -11.77
CA CYS A 21 -8.33 3.69 -10.42
C CYS A 21 -9.78 3.31 -10.11
N GLY A 22 -9.98 2.05 -9.73
CA GLY A 22 -11.22 1.57 -9.15
C GLY A 22 -11.41 2.30 -7.84
N GLY A 23 -12.10 3.43 -7.89
CA GLY A 23 -12.67 4.10 -6.73
C GLY A 23 -13.57 3.11 -6.02
N GLY A 24 -13.05 2.53 -4.94
CA GLY A 24 -13.86 1.84 -3.96
C GLY A 24 -13.97 2.74 -2.76
N ASP A 25 -15.21 3.07 -2.37
CA ASP A 25 -15.57 3.59 -1.04
C ASP A 25 -15.28 2.56 0.06
N GLY A 26 -14.09 1.96 0.02
CA GLY A 26 -13.56 1.10 1.05
C GLY A 26 -12.88 1.94 2.13
N PRO A 27 -12.74 1.40 3.34
CA PRO A 27 -12.05 2.10 4.41
C PRO A 27 -10.62 2.49 3.97
N SER A 28 -10.25 3.75 4.17
CA SER A 28 -8.88 4.23 3.94
C SER A 28 -7.92 3.58 4.94
N LEU A 29 -6.70 3.26 4.51
CA LEU A 29 -5.62 2.81 5.40
C LEU A 29 -5.08 3.93 6.31
N ALA A 30 -5.16 5.18 5.83
CA ALA A 30 -4.65 6.34 6.55
C ALA A 30 -5.29 6.45 7.95
N GLY A 31 -4.47 6.80 8.94
CA GLY A 31 -4.87 6.86 10.34
C GLY A 31 -3.77 6.43 11.29
N THR A 32 -4.09 6.48 12.58
CA THR A 32 -3.23 5.98 13.65
C THR A 32 -3.65 4.57 14.04
N TRP A 33 -2.66 3.71 14.20
CA TRP A 33 -2.77 2.29 14.48
C TRP A 33 -1.99 1.98 15.75
N VAL A 34 -2.53 1.08 16.56
CA VAL A 34 -1.94 0.62 17.81
C VAL A 34 -1.93 -0.91 17.80
N MET A 35 -0.82 -1.53 18.20
CA MET A 35 -0.73 -2.99 18.24
C MET A 35 -1.69 -3.57 19.29
N ALA A 36 -2.53 -4.51 18.88
CA ALA A 36 -3.60 -5.07 19.71
C ALA A 36 -3.07 -5.84 20.93
N GLU A 37 -1.93 -6.52 20.79
CA GLU A 37 -1.38 -7.39 21.83
C GLU A 37 -1.00 -6.64 23.11
N ASN A 38 -0.37 -5.47 22.98
CA ASN A 38 0.22 -4.77 24.13
C ASN A 38 0.00 -3.26 24.15
N GLY A 39 -0.63 -2.66 23.13
CA GLY A 39 -0.91 -1.23 23.08
C GLY A 39 0.32 -0.31 22.97
N SER A 40 1.54 -0.84 23.08
CA SER A 40 2.76 -0.07 23.25
C SER A 40 3.35 0.44 21.93
N ARG A 41 3.04 -0.26 20.84
CA ARG A 41 3.55 0.05 19.50
C ARG A 41 2.51 0.82 18.71
N THR A 42 2.96 1.90 18.07
CA THR A 42 2.09 2.80 17.32
C THR A 42 2.60 2.98 15.90
N MET A 43 1.69 3.19 14.96
CA MET A 43 2.01 3.48 13.57
C MET A 43 1.00 4.50 13.04
N THR A 44 1.49 5.52 12.34
CA THR A 44 0.65 6.49 11.64
C THR A 44 0.90 6.35 10.15
N VAL A 45 -0.16 6.16 9.38
CA VAL A 45 -0.15 6.17 7.92
C VAL A 45 -0.87 7.44 7.47
N ARG A 46 -0.24 8.23 6.60
CA ARG A 46 -0.84 9.43 6.00
C ARG A 46 -1.56 9.08 4.69
N ASP A 47 -2.40 10.00 4.22
CA ASP A 47 -3.15 9.83 2.97
C ASP A 47 -2.26 9.70 1.72
N ASP A 48 -1.04 10.24 1.75
CA ASP A 48 -0.04 10.08 0.70
C ASP A 48 0.67 8.71 0.73
N GLY A 49 0.32 7.86 1.68
CA GLY A 49 0.91 6.54 1.89
C GLY A 49 2.22 6.56 2.68
N SER A 50 2.76 7.72 3.06
CA SER A 50 3.90 7.79 3.98
C SER A 50 3.51 7.28 5.37
N LEU A 51 4.46 6.65 6.06
CA LEU A 51 4.22 6.15 7.42
C LEU A 51 5.34 6.50 8.38
N SER A 52 4.98 6.55 9.65
CA SER A 52 5.91 6.60 10.79
C SER A 52 5.45 5.62 11.86
N ALA A 53 6.36 4.83 12.40
CA ALA A 53 6.06 3.83 13.43
C ALA A 53 7.02 3.95 14.62
N SER A 54 6.50 3.67 15.81
CA SER A 54 7.25 3.48 17.04
C SER A 54 7.06 2.04 17.51
N VAL A 55 8.07 1.21 17.28
CA VAL A 55 8.06 -0.25 17.51
C VAL A 55 9.25 -0.70 18.38
N GLY A 56 9.59 0.12 19.37
CA GLY A 56 10.83 0.01 20.17
C GLY A 56 11.97 0.88 19.63
N VAL A 57 11.96 1.12 18.32
CA VAL A 57 12.72 2.18 17.64
C VAL A 57 11.78 2.97 16.73
N SER A 58 12.20 4.19 16.36
CA SER A 58 11.47 4.99 15.38
C SER A 58 11.78 4.49 13.98
N CYS A 59 10.73 4.21 13.20
CA CYS A 59 10.83 3.83 11.80
C CYS A 59 10.00 4.79 10.95
N THR A 60 10.46 5.02 9.73
CA THR A 60 9.72 5.74 8.68
C THR A 60 9.49 4.83 7.51
N GLY A 61 8.65 5.22 6.56
CA GLY A 61 8.39 4.35 5.43
C GLY A 61 7.30 4.81 4.49
N ALA A 62 6.87 3.87 3.67
CA ALA A 62 5.77 4.04 2.74
C ALA A 62 4.90 2.79 2.68
N THR A 63 3.67 2.99 2.23
CA THR A 63 2.71 1.94 1.93
C THR A 63 2.42 1.92 0.44
N LYS A 64 2.25 0.72 -0.11
CA LYS A 64 1.86 0.52 -1.51
C LYS A 64 0.62 -0.36 -1.55
N SER A 65 -0.44 0.11 -2.21
CA SER A 65 -1.63 -0.71 -2.43
C SER A 65 -1.30 -1.89 -3.34
N GLN A 66 -1.72 -3.09 -2.95
CA GLN A 66 -1.58 -4.34 -3.70
C GLN A 66 -2.94 -4.83 -4.25
N GLY A 67 -3.98 -4.00 -4.14
CA GLY A 67 -5.35 -4.36 -4.53
C GLY A 67 -6.32 -4.21 -3.37
N LYS A 68 -7.38 -5.02 -3.36
CA LYS A 68 -8.51 -4.84 -2.45
C LYS A 68 -8.11 -5.04 -0.98
N ARG A 69 -7.86 -3.92 -0.28
CA ARG A 69 -7.50 -3.85 1.15
C ARG A 69 -6.17 -4.54 1.49
N ALA A 70 -5.36 -4.87 0.50
CA ALA A 70 -4.04 -5.45 0.69
C ALA A 70 -2.98 -4.38 0.44
N TYR A 71 -1.97 -4.32 1.30
CA TYR A 71 -0.93 -3.29 1.26
C TYR A 71 0.44 -3.89 1.57
N ARG A 72 1.46 -3.40 0.87
CA ARG A 72 2.87 -3.61 1.22
C ARG A 72 3.34 -2.44 2.07
N PHE A 73 3.95 -2.73 3.21
CA PHE A 73 4.57 -1.76 4.08
C PHE A 73 6.08 -1.87 3.93
N GLU A 74 6.74 -0.75 3.69
CA GLU A 74 8.20 -0.65 3.59
C GLU A 74 8.67 0.20 4.76
N PHE A 75 9.45 -0.41 5.66
CA PHE A 75 9.97 0.24 6.86
C PHE A 75 11.47 0.48 6.74
N ASP A 76 11.88 1.68 7.12
CA ASP A 76 13.27 2.08 7.36
C ASP A 76 13.41 2.53 8.83
N CYS A 77 14.12 1.71 9.60
CA CYS A 77 14.43 1.96 11.01
C CYS A 77 15.89 2.39 11.21
N GLY A 78 16.52 2.98 10.18
CA GLY A 78 17.91 3.42 10.18
C GLY A 78 18.88 2.35 9.70
N ILE A 79 19.20 1.39 10.58
CA ILE A 79 20.15 0.28 10.25
C ILE A 79 19.43 -0.84 9.51
N THR A 80 18.19 -1.11 9.90
CA THR A 80 17.40 -2.20 9.34
C THR A 80 16.31 -1.65 8.44
N ARG A 81 16.22 -2.21 7.24
CA ARG A 81 15.12 -2.00 6.31
C ARG A 81 14.44 -3.34 6.05
N TYR A 82 13.11 -3.33 6.06
CA TYR A 82 12.34 -4.52 5.79
C TYR A 82 11.00 -4.14 5.19
N SER A 83 10.33 -5.13 4.59
CA SER A 83 9.00 -4.94 4.06
C SER A 83 8.12 -6.12 4.38
N LEU A 84 6.84 -5.85 4.59
CA LEU A 84 5.87 -6.85 5.02
C LEU A 84 4.49 -6.54 4.48
N ASP A 85 3.68 -7.58 4.34
CA ASP A 85 2.34 -7.45 3.78
C ASP A 85 1.32 -7.27 4.90
N GLY A 86 0.30 -6.45 4.63
CA GLY A 86 -0.81 -6.26 5.53
C GLY A 86 -2.15 -6.23 4.80
N SER A 87 -3.20 -6.57 5.54
CA SER A 87 -4.57 -6.62 5.08
C SER A 87 -5.47 -5.84 6.02
N LEU A 88 -6.22 -4.90 5.46
CA LEU A 88 -7.18 -4.06 6.16
C LEU A 88 -8.54 -4.77 6.22
N SER A 89 -9.16 -4.79 7.40
CA SER A 89 -10.49 -5.36 7.58
C SER A 89 -11.55 -4.59 6.78
N ALA A 90 -12.69 -5.25 6.50
CA ALA A 90 -13.80 -4.66 5.73
C ALA A 90 -14.36 -3.38 6.37
N ASP A 91 -14.34 -3.31 7.70
CA ASP A 91 -14.82 -2.19 8.50
C ASP A 91 -13.73 -1.12 8.75
N GLY A 92 -12.49 -1.34 8.30
CA GLY A 92 -11.39 -0.40 8.46
C GLY A 92 -10.83 -0.27 9.87
N LYS A 93 -11.28 -1.11 10.81
CA LYS A 93 -10.90 -1.01 12.23
C LYS A 93 -9.65 -1.81 12.58
N ASN A 94 -9.32 -2.83 11.80
CA ASN A 94 -8.22 -3.75 12.08
C ASN A 94 -7.30 -3.87 10.87
N LEU A 95 -6.01 -3.81 11.13
CA LEU A 95 -4.95 -4.07 10.16
C LEU A 95 -4.17 -5.29 10.63
N THR A 96 -4.17 -6.35 9.82
CA THR A 96 -3.37 -7.55 10.09
C THR A 96 -2.11 -7.48 9.25
N MET A 97 -0.94 -7.54 9.88
CA MET A 97 0.37 -7.50 9.22
C MET A 97 1.08 -8.85 9.42
N LYS A 98 1.61 -9.43 8.36
CA LYS A 98 2.32 -10.70 8.41
C LYS A 98 3.82 -10.48 8.48
N ASP A 99 4.46 -10.94 9.55
CA ASP A 99 5.91 -10.90 9.68
C ASP A 99 6.55 -11.96 8.75
N PRO A 100 7.38 -11.57 7.77
CA PRO A 100 7.97 -12.50 6.81
C PRO A 100 9.05 -13.40 7.42
N SER A 101 9.60 -13.07 8.59
CA SER A 101 10.67 -13.83 9.26
C SER A 101 10.12 -14.95 10.15
N THR A 102 8.93 -14.75 10.73
CA THR A 102 8.31 -15.71 11.66
C THR A 102 7.03 -16.33 11.13
N ASP A 103 6.52 -15.85 9.99
CA ASP A 103 5.21 -16.16 9.42
C ASP A 103 4.02 -15.81 10.35
N GLN A 104 4.26 -15.08 11.44
CA GLN A 104 3.25 -14.72 12.41
C GLN A 104 2.46 -13.48 11.97
N ASN A 105 1.20 -13.40 12.42
CA ASN A 105 0.34 -12.25 12.18
C ASN A 105 0.32 -11.34 13.41
N ALA A 106 0.59 -10.05 13.19
CA ALA A 106 0.36 -8.99 14.16
C ALA A 106 -0.93 -8.24 13.82
N VAL A 107 -1.83 -8.09 14.78
CA VAL A 107 -3.06 -7.31 14.63
C VAL A 107 -2.85 -5.91 15.20
N TRP A 108 -3.31 -4.92 14.45
CA TRP A 108 -3.29 -3.51 14.82
C TRP A 108 -4.71 -2.97 14.81
N ASN A 109 -5.11 -2.30 15.88
CA ASN A 109 -6.40 -1.63 15.97
C ASN A 109 -6.23 -0.16 15.61
N ARG A 110 -7.21 0.38 14.88
CA ARG A 110 -7.30 1.81 14.65
C ARG A 110 -7.58 2.52 15.98
N LYS A 111 -6.83 3.59 16.24
CA LYS A 111 -7.02 4.45 17.41
C LYS A 111 -8.24 5.35 17.26
#